data_AF-A0A818ARZ4-F1
#
_entry.id   AF-A0A818ARZ4-F1
#
_cell.length_a   1.000
_cell.length_b   1.000
_cell.length_c   1.000
_cell.angle_alpha   90.00
_cell.angle_beta   90.00
_cell.angle_gamma   90.00
#
_symmetry.space_group_name_H-M   'P 1'
#
loop_
_entity.id
_entity.type
_entity.pdbx_description
1 polymer ?
#
loop_
_entity_poly.entity_id
_entity_poly.type
_entity_poly.pdbx_seq_one_letter_code
_entity_poly.pdbx_strand_id
1 'polypeptide(L)'
;MSAAGTFAWMNPECIRNSEFSTKSDVLSFGVLLWECLTGELPYKSFDQMEVAFDIATNKYSLPTPSTCPEEISQLMTNYWKILPDKHSTFSDLVKQINEIIEINHIKSNEEFYQSLQKDWREEIQDMFKELKEKEQKIRDREQAMYQRSLEQNHQRLQLGKWE
;
A
#
# COMPACT_ATOMS: atom_id res chain seq x y z
N MET A 1 0.16 13.74 -20.78
CA MET A 1 -0.05 14.01 -19.35
C MET A 1 0.96 13.18 -18.58
N SER A 2 1.85 13.82 -17.81
CA SER A 2 2.86 13.10 -17.02
C SER A 2 2.20 12.60 -15.74
N ALA A 3 2.03 11.29 -15.59
CA ALA A 3 1.45 10.63 -14.42
C ALA A 3 2.47 10.44 -13.27
N ALA A 4 3.66 11.05 -13.39
CA ALA A 4 4.74 10.94 -12.43
C ALA A 4 4.38 11.66 -11.12
N GLY A 5 3.61 10.99 -10.26
CA GLY A 5 3.22 11.50 -8.95
C GLY A 5 1.91 10.94 -8.37
N THR A 6 1.04 10.27 -9.15
CA THR A 6 -0.33 9.99 -8.69
C THR A 6 -0.64 8.50 -8.42
N PHE A 7 0.23 7.56 -8.82
CA PHE A 7 -0.08 6.12 -8.74
C PHE A 7 -0.41 5.63 -7.32
N ALA A 8 0.18 6.22 -6.29
CA ALA A 8 -0.07 5.85 -4.89
C ALA A 8 -1.53 6.05 -4.44
N TRP A 9 -2.27 6.95 -5.08
CA TRP A 9 -3.70 7.18 -4.83
C TRP A 9 -4.60 6.48 -5.85
N MET A 10 -4.02 5.84 -6.88
CA MET A 10 -4.79 5.14 -7.89
C MET A 10 -5.12 3.73 -7.40
N ASN A 11 -6.31 3.29 -7.75
CA ASN A 11 -6.78 1.92 -7.63
C ASN A 11 -6.27 1.05 -8.79
N PRO A 12 -6.24 -0.28 -8.61
CA PRO A 12 -5.64 -1.20 -9.57
C PRO A 12 -6.27 -1.16 -10.97
N GLU A 13 -7.59 -1.04 -11.07
CA GLU A 13 -8.33 -0.97 -12.33
C GLU A 13 -8.11 0.36 -13.09
N CYS A 14 -7.88 1.47 -12.39
CA CYS A 14 -7.43 2.71 -13.04
C CYS A 14 -6.03 2.53 -13.64
N ILE A 15 -5.12 1.85 -12.96
CA ILE A 15 -3.76 1.61 -13.47
C ILE A 15 -3.77 0.62 -14.64
N ARG A 16 -4.53 -0.49 -14.53
CA ARG A 16 -4.55 -1.56 -15.55
C ARG A 16 -5.37 -1.19 -16.79
N ASN A 17 -6.57 -0.64 -16.59
CA ASN A 17 -7.59 -0.52 -17.63
C ASN A 17 -7.97 0.93 -17.93
N SER A 18 -7.44 1.92 -17.19
CA SER A 18 -7.92 3.31 -17.25
C SER A 18 -9.43 3.42 -16.97
N GLU A 19 -9.97 2.55 -16.11
CA GLU A 19 -11.37 2.54 -15.70
C GLU A 19 -11.60 3.42 -14.48
N PHE A 20 -12.13 4.62 -14.71
CA PHE A 20 -12.46 5.58 -13.64
C PHE A 20 -13.94 5.49 -13.27
N SER A 21 -14.24 5.53 -11.98
CA SER A 21 -15.61 5.49 -11.47
C SER A 21 -15.73 6.18 -10.12
N THR A 22 -16.94 6.45 -9.65
CA THR A 22 -17.12 6.94 -8.27
C THR A 22 -16.50 5.99 -7.23
N LYS A 23 -16.40 4.69 -7.53
CA LYS A 23 -15.73 3.71 -6.66
C LYS A 23 -14.21 3.92 -6.64
N SER A 24 -13.60 4.29 -7.76
CA SER A 24 -12.16 4.61 -7.78
C SER A 24 -11.86 5.81 -6.89
N ASP A 25 -12.73 6.82 -6.91
CA ASP A 25 -12.57 8.03 -6.09
C ASP A 25 -12.69 7.73 -4.59
N VAL A 26 -13.58 6.82 -4.19
CA VAL A 26 -13.71 6.36 -2.80
C VAL A 26 -12.43 5.68 -2.32
N LEU A 27 -11.79 4.87 -3.17
CA LEU A 27 -10.50 4.24 -2.86
C LEU A 27 -9.38 5.26 -2.70
N SER A 28 -9.29 6.21 -3.63
CA SER A 28 -8.33 7.32 -3.56
C SER A 28 -8.52 8.15 -2.30
N PHE A 29 -9.78 8.38 -1.89
CA PHE A 29 -10.07 9.06 -0.63
C PHE A 29 -9.61 8.25 0.60
N GLY A 30 -9.69 6.91 0.56
CA GLY A 30 -9.14 6.07 1.64
C GLY A 30 -7.64 6.28 1.83
N VAL A 31 -6.87 6.43 0.75
CA VAL A 31 -5.44 6.78 0.82
C VAL A 31 -5.24 8.17 1.41
N LEU A 32 -6.06 9.14 1.03
CA LEU A 32 -6.03 10.49 1.59
C LEU A 32 -6.35 10.52 3.08
N LEU A 33 -7.30 9.71 3.54
CA LEU A 33 -7.61 9.57 4.96
C LEU A 33 -6.39 9.07 5.75
N TRP A 34 -5.67 8.08 5.23
CA TRP A 34 -4.43 7.59 5.84
C TRP A 34 -3.34 8.66 5.86
N GLU A 35 -3.18 9.44 4.79
CA GLU A 35 -2.24 10.56 4.73
C GLU A 35 -2.58 11.61 5.80
N CYS A 36 -3.86 11.96 5.97
CA CYS A 36 -4.30 12.88 7.02
C CYS A 36 -4.06 12.35 8.43
N LEU A 37 -4.33 11.06 8.66
CA LEU A 37 -4.18 10.44 9.97
C LEU A 37 -2.72 10.32 10.39
N THR A 38 -1.85 9.92 9.46
CA THR A 38 -0.44 9.61 9.73
C THR A 38 0.49 10.79 9.50
N GLY A 39 0.08 11.74 8.66
CA GLY A 39 0.91 12.86 8.21
C GLY A 39 2.09 12.43 7.36
N GLU A 40 2.06 11.22 6.78
CA GLU A 40 3.09 10.68 5.89
C GLU A 40 2.60 10.56 4.45
N LEU A 41 3.54 10.62 3.52
CA LEU A 41 3.24 10.42 2.11
C LEU A 41 3.17 8.91 1.80
N PRO A 42 2.16 8.45 1.05
CA PRO A 42 2.03 7.05 0.71
C PRO A 42 3.22 6.62 -0.14
N TYR A 43 3.85 5.51 0.24
CA TYR A 43 5.02 4.93 -0.44
C TYR A 43 6.18 5.92 -0.64
N LYS A 44 6.42 6.79 0.35
CA LYS A 44 7.53 7.74 0.34
C LYS A 44 8.87 7.02 0.11
N SER A 45 9.63 7.50 -0.86
CA SER A 45 10.97 6.95 -1.23
C SER A 45 10.97 5.58 -1.91
N PHE A 46 9.81 5.12 -2.39
CA PHE A 46 9.70 4.00 -3.34
C PHE A 46 9.75 4.51 -4.79
N ASP A 47 10.14 3.64 -5.71
CA ASP A 47 10.06 3.94 -7.13
C ASP A 47 8.59 3.95 -7.58
N GLN A 48 8.18 4.96 -8.33
CA GLN A 48 6.78 5.14 -8.70
C GLN A 48 6.26 4.05 -9.63
N MET A 49 7.12 3.46 -10.47
CA MET A 49 6.73 2.38 -11.37
C MET A 49 6.62 1.06 -10.61
N GLU A 50 7.49 0.82 -9.64
CA GLU A 50 7.35 -0.31 -8.70
C GLU A 50 6.02 -0.23 -7.96
N VAL A 51 5.72 0.93 -7.35
CA VAL A 51 4.44 1.17 -6.65
C VAL A 51 3.24 0.95 -7.58
N ALA A 52 3.29 1.47 -8.81
CA ALA A 52 2.21 1.28 -9.78
C ALA A 52 2.01 -0.20 -10.13
N PHE A 53 3.09 -0.93 -10.36
CA PHE A 53 3.05 -2.36 -10.66
C PHE A 53 2.47 -3.17 -9.49
N ASP A 54 2.87 -2.81 -8.28
CA ASP A 54 2.46 -3.48 -7.05
C ASP A 54 1.00 -3.26 -6.71
N ILE A 55 0.51 -2.02 -6.87
CA ILE A 55 -0.91 -1.72 -6.77
C ILE A 55 -1.68 -2.46 -7.87
N ALA A 56 -1.20 -2.44 -9.12
CA ALA A 56 -1.83 -3.16 -10.23
C ALA A 56 -1.87 -4.69 -10.04
N THR A 57 -0.95 -5.26 -9.25
CA THR A 57 -0.92 -6.70 -8.92
C THR A 57 -1.55 -7.03 -7.57
N ASN A 58 -2.19 -6.05 -6.91
CA ASN A 58 -2.86 -6.19 -5.62
C ASN A 58 -1.93 -6.68 -4.50
N LYS A 59 -0.64 -6.35 -4.59
CA LYS A 59 0.38 -6.79 -3.65
C LYS A 59 0.57 -5.86 -2.46
N TYR A 60 0.09 -4.62 -2.57
CA TYR A 60 0.42 -3.57 -1.62
C TYR A 60 -0.81 -2.94 -0.95
N SER A 61 -0.70 -2.81 0.36
CA SER A 61 -1.56 -2.01 1.22
C SER A 61 -0.70 -1.04 2.02
N LEU A 62 -1.24 0.11 2.38
CA LEU A 62 -0.54 1.04 3.27
C LEU A 62 -0.44 0.45 4.68
N PRO A 63 0.68 0.67 5.39
CA PRO A 63 0.84 0.14 6.73
C PRO A 63 -0.01 0.95 7.73
N THR A 64 -0.65 0.26 8.66
CA THR A 64 -1.44 0.90 9.73
C THR A 64 -0.64 0.90 11.03
N PRO A 65 -0.50 2.05 11.73
CA PRO A 65 0.16 2.10 13.03
C PRO A 65 -0.47 1.16 14.05
N SER A 66 0.34 0.57 14.92
CA SER A 66 -0.11 -0.41 15.93
C SER A 66 -1.07 0.17 16.97
N THR A 67 -0.95 1.46 17.26
CA THR A 67 -1.80 2.17 18.23
C THR A 67 -2.97 2.92 17.57
N CYS A 68 -3.15 2.75 16.26
CA CYS A 68 -4.36 3.24 15.58
C CYS A 68 -5.60 2.53 16.14
N PRO A 69 -6.67 3.26 16.51
CA PRO A 69 -7.93 2.65 16.93
C PRO A 69 -8.40 1.60 15.91
N GLU A 70 -8.90 0.48 16.42
CA GLU A 70 -9.23 -0.68 15.59
C GLU A 70 -10.29 -0.32 14.55
N GLU A 71 -11.28 0.50 14.91
CA GLU A 71 -12.35 0.91 14.00
C GLU A 71 -11.81 1.74 12.83
N ILE A 72 -10.82 2.61 13.08
CA ILE A 72 -10.16 3.40 12.03
C ILE A 72 -9.29 2.50 11.14
N SER A 73 -8.54 1.58 11.75
CA SER A 73 -7.72 0.61 11.05
C SER A 73 -8.54 -0.29 10.13
N GLN A 74 -9.66 -0.82 10.65
CA GLN A 74 -10.60 -1.63 9.90
C GLN A 74 -11.26 -0.83 8.78
N LEU A 75 -11.68 0.42 9.04
CA LEU A 75 -12.21 1.31 8.02
C LEU A 75 -11.23 1.41 6.85
N MET A 76 -10.01 1.89 7.09
CA MET A 76 -8.97 2.04 6.08
C MET A 76 -8.72 0.74 5.30
N THR A 77 -8.55 -0.37 6.02
CA THR A 77 -8.27 -1.68 5.42
C THR A 77 -9.43 -2.20 4.57
N ASN A 78 -10.67 -1.98 5.00
CA ASN A 78 -11.86 -2.42 4.26
C ASN A 78 -12.05 -1.64 2.97
N TYR A 79 -11.74 -0.34 2.97
CA TYR A 79 -11.75 0.45 1.75
C TYR A 79 -10.62 0.01 0.81
N TRP A 80 -9.41 -0.29 1.29
CA TRP A 80 -8.32 -0.73 0.39
C TRP A 80 -8.42 -2.16 -0.13
N LYS A 81 -9.25 -3.01 0.47
CA LYS A 81 -9.48 -4.37 -0.02
C LYS A 81 -10.34 -4.34 -1.28
N ILE A 82 -9.75 -4.80 -2.38
CA ILE A 82 -10.41 -4.96 -3.67
C ILE A 82 -11.44 -6.07 -3.54
N LEU A 83 -12.72 -5.70 -3.37
CA LEU A 83 -13.84 -6.61 -3.50
C LEU A 83 -14.89 -5.99 -4.44
N PRO A 84 -15.28 -6.65 -5.54
CA PRO A 84 -15.90 -5.95 -6.68
C PRO A 84 -17.33 -5.41 -6.46
N ASP A 85 -18.12 -5.90 -5.52
CA ASP A 85 -19.59 -5.68 -5.58
C ASP A 85 -20.25 -5.01 -4.38
N LYS A 86 -19.56 -4.81 -3.26
CA LYS A 86 -20.15 -4.24 -2.03
C LYS A 86 -19.49 -2.96 -1.54
N HIS A 87 -18.78 -2.25 -2.42
CA HIS A 87 -18.12 -1.00 -2.02
C HIS A 87 -19.14 0.07 -1.66
N SER A 88 -19.01 0.51 -0.42
CA SER A 88 -19.73 1.57 0.26
C SER A 88 -19.65 2.86 -0.56
N THR A 89 -20.78 3.53 -0.72
CA THR A 89 -20.82 4.86 -1.34
C THR A 89 -20.07 5.88 -0.46
N PHE A 90 -19.73 7.06 -1.00
CA PHE A 90 -19.24 8.16 -0.16
C PHE A 90 -20.17 8.44 1.03
N SER A 91 -21.48 8.28 0.86
CA SER A 91 -22.45 8.42 1.94
C SER A 91 -22.23 7.40 3.05
N ASP A 92 -21.95 6.14 2.69
CA ASP A 92 -21.66 5.08 3.66
C ASP A 92 -20.32 5.30 4.37
N LEU A 93 -19.34 5.84 3.66
CA LEU A 93 -18.04 6.22 4.22
C LEU A 93 -18.18 7.34 5.25
N VAL A 94 -18.87 8.43 4.90
CA VAL A 94 -19.11 9.55 5.81
C VAL A 94 -19.88 9.09 7.04
N LYS A 95 -20.89 8.22 6.85
CA LYS A 95 -21.65 7.64 7.96
C LYS A 95 -20.73 6.86 8.92
N GLN A 96 -19.90 5.96 8.40
CA GLN A 96 -18.96 5.19 9.20
C GLN A 96 -17.94 6.08 9.92
N ILE A 97 -17.40 7.10 9.27
CA ILE A 97 -16.47 8.06 9.89
C ILE A 97 -17.15 8.77 11.06
N ASN A 98 -18.39 9.25 10.88
CA ASN A 98 -19.13 9.92 11.95
C ASN A 98 -19.41 8.99 13.15
N GLU A 99 -19.81 7.74 12.88
CA GLU A 99 -19.99 6.73 13.93
C GLU A 99 -18.69 6.49 14.72
N ILE A 100 -17.55 6.41 14.05
CA ILE A 100 -16.24 6.24 14.68
C ILE A 100 -15.88 7.45 15.56
N ILE A 101 -16.12 8.67 15.07
CA ILE A 101 -15.86 9.92 15.82
C ILE A 101 -16.70 9.95 17.10
N GLU A 102 -17.96 9.52 17.03
CA GLU A 102 -18.87 9.45 18.17
C GLU A 102 -18.42 8.39 19.19
N ILE A 103 -18.07 7.18 18.74
CA ILE A 103 -17.64 6.05 19.60
C ILE A 103 -16.34 6.36 20.32
N ASN A 104 -15.34 6.88 19.60
CA ASN A 104 -14.01 7.12 20.16
C ASN A 104 -13.93 8.40 20.99
N HIS A 105 -15.04 9.14 21.12
CA HIS A 105 -15.07 10.47 21.73
C HIS A 105 -13.84 11.28 21.31
N ILE A 106 -13.57 11.36 19.99
CA ILE A 106 -12.42 12.07 19.44
C ILE A 106 -12.63 13.56 19.65
N LYS A 107 -12.51 13.99 20.91
CA LYS A 107 -12.37 15.36 21.37
C LYS A 107 -10.94 15.44 21.83
N SER A 108 -10.05 15.49 20.85
CA SER A 108 -8.62 15.39 21.08
C SER A 108 -8.16 16.63 21.86
N ASN A 109 -7.43 16.41 22.95
CA ASN A 109 -6.40 17.37 23.30
C ASN A 109 -5.41 17.40 22.12
N GLU A 110 -5.27 18.55 21.47
CA GLU A 110 -4.45 18.71 20.27
C GLU A 110 -3.00 18.24 20.51
N GLU A 111 -2.46 18.51 21.70
CA GLU A 111 -1.11 18.09 22.09
C GLU A 111 -0.98 16.56 22.14
N PHE A 112 -2.01 15.86 22.61
CA PHE A 112 -2.02 14.40 22.66
C PHE A 112 -2.06 13.79 21.26
N TYR A 113 -2.90 14.32 20.37
CA TYR A 113 -2.95 13.86 18.98
C TYR A 113 -1.64 14.13 18.24
N GLN A 114 -1.03 15.29 18.42
CA GLN A 114 0.26 15.60 17.82
C GLN A 114 1.37 14.65 18.29
N SER A 115 1.39 14.31 19.58
CA SER A 115 2.32 13.31 20.11
C SER A 115 2.08 11.93 19.48
N LEU A 116 0.83 11.48 19.45
CA LEU A 116 0.46 10.18 18.89
C LEU A 116 0.76 10.09 17.38
N GLN A 117 0.44 11.13 16.61
CA GLN A 117 0.73 11.20 15.18
C GLN A 117 2.24 11.21 14.90
N LYS A 118 3.05 11.80 15.78
CA LYS A 118 4.50 11.72 15.69
C LYS A 118 4.99 10.27 15.87
N ASP A 119 4.47 9.56 16.85
CA ASP A 119 4.83 8.15 17.08
C ASP A 119 4.42 7.27 15.88
N TRP A 120 3.21 7.48 15.34
CA TRP A 120 2.73 6.81 14.13
C TRP A 120 3.63 7.05 12.92
N ARG A 121 4.11 8.28 12.77
CA ARG A 121 5.02 8.66 11.68
C ARG A 121 6.32 7.87 11.75
N GLU A 122 6.94 7.81 12.93
CA GLU A 122 8.18 7.06 13.15
C GLU A 122 7.96 5.56 12.86
N GLU A 123 6.86 4.99 13.36
CA GLU A 123 6.49 3.60 13.13
C GLU A 123 6.30 3.27 11.63
N ILE A 124 5.62 4.15 10.89
CA ILE A 124 5.40 3.97 9.44
C ILE A 124 6.70 4.05 8.66
N GLN A 125 7.60 4.95 9.03
CA GLN A 125 8.91 5.06 8.38
C GLN A 125 9.73 3.78 8.59
N ASP A 126 9.72 3.22 9.80
CA ASP A 126 10.39 1.96 10.09
C ASP A 126 9.77 0.78 9.33
N MET A 127 8.45 0.71 9.23
CA MET A 127 7.75 -0.30 8.43
C MET A 127 8.13 -0.20 6.93
N PHE A 128 8.15 1.02 6.36
CA PHE A 128 8.57 1.20 4.97
C PHE A 128 10.02 0.82 4.74
N LYS A 129 10.91 1.11 5.68
CA LYS A 129 12.30 0.68 5.63
C LYS A 129 12.41 -0.84 5.62
N GLU A 130 11.69 -1.51 6.52
CA GLU A 130 11.68 -2.98 6.59
C GLU A 130 11.12 -3.61 5.31
N LEU A 131 10.06 -3.05 4.74
CA LEU A 131 9.50 -3.50 3.46
C LEU A 131 10.55 -3.40 2.34
N LYS A 132 11.23 -2.27 2.21
CA LYS A 132 12.27 -2.05 1.20
C LYS A 132 13.44 -3.03 1.35
N GLU A 133 13.85 -3.33 2.59
CA GLU A 133 14.89 -4.32 2.87
C GLU A 133 14.43 -5.75 2.53
N LYS A 134 13.18 -6.11 2.83
CA LYS A 134 12.60 -7.41 2.46
C LYS A 134 12.52 -7.59 0.95
N GLU A 135 12.08 -6.58 0.22
CA GLU A 135 12.03 -6.62 -1.24
C GLU A 135 13.40 -6.79 -1.87
N GLN A 136 14.41 -6.05 -1.36
CA GLN A 136 15.77 -6.20 -1.87
C GLN A 136 16.28 -7.63 -1.66
N LYS A 137 16.04 -8.21 -0.48
CA LYS A 137 16.41 -9.61 -0.20
C LYS A 137 15.68 -10.59 -1.12
N ILE A 138 14.43 -10.33 -1.49
CA ILE A 138 13.68 -11.16 -2.45
C ILE A 138 14.33 -11.06 -3.83
N ARG A 139 14.57 -9.85 -4.33
CA ARG A 139 15.23 -9.61 -5.63
C ARG A 139 16.60 -10.30 -5.72
N ASP A 140 17.43 -10.16 -4.69
CA ASP A 140 18.75 -10.79 -4.63
C ASP A 140 18.65 -12.33 -4.69
N ARG A 141 17.67 -12.92 -3.99
CA ARG A 141 17.42 -14.37 -4.01
C ARG A 141 16.93 -14.84 -5.38
N GLU A 142 16.03 -14.10 -6.03
CA GLU A 142 15.54 -14.41 -7.37
C GLU A 142 16.66 -14.38 -8.41
N GLN A 143 17.52 -13.34 -8.38
CA GLN A 143 18.68 -13.25 -9.25
C GLN A 143 19.66 -14.40 -9.03
N ALA A 144 19.96 -14.74 -7.77
CA ALA A 144 20.83 -15.87 -7.45
C ALA A 144 20.25 -17.22 -7.94
N MET A 145 18.95 -17.43 -7.83
CA MET A 145 18.27 -18.61 -8.36
C MET A 145 18.34 -18.68 -9.89
N TYR A 146 18.11 -17.55 -10.57
CA TYR A 146 18.19 -17.46 -12.02
C TYR A 146 19.60 -17.76 -12.55
N GLN A 147 20.63 -17.17 -11.94
CA GLN A 147 22.02 -17.43 -12.33
C GLN A 147 22.41 -18.90 -12.16
N ARG A 148 22.03 -19.52 -11.03
CA ARG A 148 22.24 -20.96 -10.82
C ARG A 148 21.55 -21.83 -11.87
N SER A 149 20.35 -21.45 -12.29
CA SER A 149 19.62 -22.15 -13.36
C SER A 149 20.34 -22.07 -14.71
N LEU A 150 20.87 -20.89 -15.05
CA LEU A 150 21.67 -20.69 -16.27
C LEU A 150 22.97 -21.50 -16.24
N GLU A 151 23.69 -21.50 -15.12
CA GLU A 151 24.91 -22.29 -14.94
C GLU A 151 24.65 -23.80 -15.11
N GLN A 152 23.59 -24.31 -14.47
CA GLN A 152 23.19 -25.71 -14.61
C GLN A 152 22.81 -26.06 -16.05
N ASN A 153 22.06 -25.20 -16.73
CA ASN A 153 21.68 -25.41 -18.12
C ASN A 153 22.91 -25.41 -19.04
N HIS A 154 23.85 -24.48 -18.81
CA HIS A 154 25.11 -24.42 -19.54
C HIS A 154 25.95 -25.70 -19.35
N GLN A 155 26.08 -26.18 -18.10
CA GLN A 155 26.78 -27.43 -17.80
C GLN A 155 26.13 -28.64 -18.49
N ARG A 156 24.80 -28.73 -18.47
CA ARG A 156 24.04 -29.80 -19.16
C ARG A 156 24.31 -29.81 -20.67
N LEU A 157 24.31 -28.64 -21.31
CA LEU A 157 24.59 -28.51 -22.74
C LEU A 157 26.04 -28.86 -23.11
N GLN A 158 27.00 -28.65 -22.20
CA GLN A 158 28.38 -29.08 -22.42
C GLN A 158 28.56 -30.59 -22.31
N LEU A 159 27.87 -31.24 -21.36
CA LEU A 159 27.92 -32.70 -21.18
C LEU A 159 27.23 -33.46 -22.33
N GLY A 160 26.11 -32.94 -22.85
CA GLY A 160 25.38 -33.54 -23.98
C GLY A 160 26.03 -33.36 -25.37
N LYS A 161 27.22 -32.75 -25.47
CA LYS A 161 27.99 -32.64 -26.72
C LYS A 161 28.98 -33.79 -26.94
N TRP A 162 29.09 -34.71 -25.98
CA TRP A 162 30.02 -35.85 -26.02
C TRP A 162 29.31 -37.21 -26.10
N GLU A 163 27.99 -37.21 -26.35
CA GLU A 163 27.17 -38.37 -26.75
C GLU A 163 26.85 -38.30 -28.24
#